data_AF-A0A971YMM8-F1
#
_entry.id   AF-A0A971YMM8-F1
#
_cell.length_a   1.000
_cell.length_b   1.000
_cell.length_c   1.000
_cell.angle_alpha   90.00
_cell.angle_beta   90.00
_cell.angle_gamma   90.00
#
_symmetry.space_group_name_H-M   'P 1'
#
loop_
_entity.id
_entity.type
_entity.pdbx_description
1 polymer ?
#
loop_
_entity_poly.entity_id
_entity_poly.type
_entity_poly.pdbx_seq_one_letter_code
_entity_poly.pdbx_strand_id
1 'polypeptide(L)' 'MLRYTKMPAALVEVASLSNPVEEKLLGDPAFREKVAQGIFAGILSYFRAK' A
#
# COMPACT_ATOMS: atom_id res chain seq x y z
N MET A 1 -14.01 7.55 1.14
CA MET A 1 -14.25 6.31 0.37
C MET A 1 -14.44 5.10 1.28
N LEU A 2 -13.58 4.87 2.29
CA LEU A 2 -13.72 3.73 3.21
C LEU A 2 -15.04 3.68 4.01
N ARG A 3 -15.66 4.83 4.32
CA ARG A 3 -16.88 4.90 5.14
C ARG A 3 -18.15 4.33 4.48
N TYR A 4 -18.17 4.22 3.15
CA TYR A 4 -19.41 3.88 2.40
C TYR A 4 -19.32 2.55 1.64
N THR A 5 -18.22 1.82 1.82
CA THR A 5 -18.00 0.53 1.16
C THR A 5 -18.75 -0.60 1.88
N LYS A 6 -19.39 -1.49 1.12
CA LYS A 6 -20.10 -2.68 1.65
C LYS A 6 -19.24 -3.94 1.69
N MET A 7 -18.03 -3.86 1.14
CA MET A 7 -17.02 -4.92 1.13
C MET A 7 -15.80 -4.47 1.97
N PRO A 8 -14.97 -5.41 2.46
CA PRO A 8 -13.74 -5.07 3.19
C PRO A 8 -12.87 -4.09 2.39
N ALA A 9 -12.43 -3.01 3.03
CA ALA A 9 -11.64 -1.97 2.39
C ALA A 9 -10.59 -1.43 3.37
N ALA A 10 -9.42 -1.06 2.83
CA ALA A 10 -8.33 -0.43 3.55
C ALA A 10 -7.71 0.69 2.69
N LEU A 11 -7.17 1.71 3.35
CA LEU A 11 -6.33 2.75 2.74
C LEU A 11 -4.94 2.58 3.34
N VAL A 12 -3.92 2.51 2.49
CA VAL A 12 -2.54 2.30 2.91
C VAL A 12 -1.71 3.52 2.52
N GLU A 13 -1.14 4.18 3.50
CA GLU A 13 -0.14 5.23 3.32
C GLU A 13 1.25 4.59 3.33
N VAL A 14 2.00 4.72 2.23
CA VAL A 14 3.26 3.98 2.01
C VAL A 14 4.50 4.87 2.06
N ALA A 15 4.32 6.18 1.91
CA ALA A 15 5.34 7.22 1.99
C ALA A 15 4.67 8.60 2.11
N SER A 16 5.34 9.54 2.76
CA SER A 16 4.94 10.95 2.86
C SER A 16 5.64 11.81 1.82
N LEU A 17 4.87 12.54 1.00
CA LEU A 17 5.42 13.53 0.06
C LEU A 17 5.98 14.77 0.79
N SER A 18 5.54 15.04 2.02
CA SER A 18 6.03 16.19 2.79
C SER A 18 7.41 15.94 3.41
N ASN A 19 7.88 14.69 3.43
CA ASN A 19 9.21 14.33 3.88
C ASN A 19 10.13 14.14 2.66
N PRO A 20 11.13 15.01 2.44
CA PRO A 20 12.01 14.93 1.26
C PRO A 20 12.75 13.60 1.10
N VAL A 21 12.98 12.86 2.19
CA VAL A 21 13.61 11.53 2.14
C VAL A 21 12.65 10.50 1.59
N GLU A 22 11.41 10.50 2.07
CA GLU A 22 10.36 9.57 1.65
C GLU A 22 9.83 9.89 0.24
N GLU A 23 9.76 11.17 -0.12
CA GLU A 23 9.46 11.60 -1.49
C GLU A 23 10.48 11.03 -2.49
N LYS A 24 11.78 11.15 -2.19
CA LYS A 24 12.85 10.57 -3.02
C LYS A 24 12.75 9.06 -3.09
N LEU A 25 12.45 8.42 -1.96
CA LEU A 25 12.25 6.97 -1.91
C LEU A 25 11.05 6.53 -2.76
N LEU A 26 9.96 7.30 -2.77
CA LEU A 26 8.80 7.05 -3.63
C LEU A 26 9.14 7.20 -5.12
N GLY A 27 10.12 8.04 -5.45
CA GLY A 27 10.69 8.19 -6.79
C GLY A 27 11.46 6.95 -7.28
N ASP A 28 11.94 6.09 -6.38
CA ASP A 28 12.69 4.87 -6.73
C ASP A 28 11.75 3.76 -7.26
N PRO A 29 11.95 3.27 -8.50
CA PRO A 29 11.19 2.14 -9.05
C PRO A 29 11.27 0.87 -8.19
N ALA A 30 12.42 0.56 -7.60
CA ALA A 30 12.61 -0.65 -6.80
C ALA A 30 11.80 -0.59 -5.49
N PHE A 31 11.72 0.60 -4.87
CA PHE A 31 10.88 0.81 -3.70
C PHE A 31 9.40 0.63 -4.03
N ARG A 32 8.92 1.20 -5.15
CA ARG A 32 7.53 1.04 -5.58
C ARG A 32 7.17 -0.42 -5.86
N GLU A 33 8.08 -1.18 -6.48
CA GLU A 33 7.90 -2.62 -6.71
C GLU A 33 7.78 -3.38 -5.38
N LYS A 34 8.65 -3.09 -4.41
CA LYS A 34 8.59 -3.69 -3.08
C LYS A 34 7.27 -3.40 -2.36
N VAL A 35 6.77 -2.17 -2.45
CA VAL A 35 5.47 -1.77 -1.89
C VAL A 35 4.33 -2.53 -2.57
N ALA A 36 4.34 -2.61 -3.91
CA ALA A 36 3.33 -3.33 -4.67
C ALA A 36 3.28 -4.82 -4.29
N GLN A 37 4.44 -5.47 -4.16
CA GLN A 37 4.54 -6.86 -3.72
C GLN A 37 3.99 -7.06 -2.30
N GLY A 38 4.28 -6.14 -1.38
CA GLY A 38 3.73 -6.17 -0.03
C GLY A 38 2.20 -6.07 0.01
N ILE A 39 1.63 -5.14 -0.77
CA ILE A 39 0.18 -4.98 -0.90
C ILE A 39 -0.45 -6.25 -1.50
N PHE A 40 0.13 -6.78 -2.57
CA PHE A 40 -0.33 -8.01 -3.21
C PHE A 40 -0.31 -9.20 -2.25
N ALA A 41 0.79 -9.40 -1.53
CA ALA A 41 0.91 -10.47 -0.53
C ALA A 41 -0.11 -10.32 0.60
N GLY A 42 -0.35 -9.09 1.07
CA GLY A 42 -1.37 -8.79 2.08
C GLY A 42 -2.79 -9.14 1.62
N ILE A 43 -3.13 -8.77 0.37
CA ILE A 43 -4.42 -9.13 -0.25
C ILE A 43 -4.56 -10.65 -0.35
N LEU A 44 -3.55 -11.37 -0.86
CA LEU A 44 -3.58 -12.83 -0.94
C LEU A 44 -3.74 -13.47 0.44
N SER A 45 -3.03 -12.96 1.44
CA SER A 45 -3.13 -13.46 2.82
C SER A 45 -4.55 -13.27 3.37
N TYR A 46 -5.18 -12.13 3.11
CA TYR A 46 -6.56 -11.86 3.54
C TYR A 46 -7.56 -12.87 2.95
N PHE A 47 -7.41 -13.22 1.67
CA PHE A 47 -8.27 -14.20 1.01
C PHE A 47 -7.97 -15.65 1.38
N ARG A 48 -6.73 -15.98 1.78
CA ARG A 48 -6.33 -17.33 2.20
C ARG A 48 -6.63 -17.64 3.67
N ALA A 49 -6.65 -16.63 4.54
CA ALA A 49 -6.96 -16.78 5.96
C ALA A 49 -8.48 -16.87 6.23
N LYS A 50 -9.27 -16.95 5.17
CA LYS A 50 -10.73 -17.07 5.17
C LYS A 50 -11.14 -18.40 4.57
#